data_AF-A0A645JIH3-F1
#
_entry.id   AF-A0A645JIH3-F1
#
_cell.length_a   1.000
_cell.length_b   1.000
_cell.length_c   1.000
_cell.angle_alpha   90.00
_cell.angle_beta   90.00
_cell.angle_gamma   90.00
#
_symmetry.space_group_name_H-M   'P 1'
#
loop_
_entity.id
_entity.type
_entity.pdbx_description
1 polymer ?
#
loop_
_entity_poly.entity_id
_entity_poly.type
_entity_poly.pdbx_seq_one_letter_code
_entity_poly.pdbx_strand_id
1 'polypeptide(L)'
;MINTMSVNVIERTREIGMLRAVGSTRAQIRRIILAESLLLSALGSVTGIAVGLYLSSFIIKALNFNGFKLGFYFPVSGIVFAIFVSLVIGVLASLTPARKAANTAIVEALRYE
;
A
#
# COMPACT_ATOMS: atom_id res chain seq x y z
N MET A 1 4.17 4.70 -2.55
CA MET A 1 2.69 4.55 -2.65
C MET A 1 2.01 5.73 -3.33
N ILE A 2 2.09 6.96 -2.82
CA ILE A 2 1.41 8.12 -3.45
C ILE A 2 1.76 8.26 -4.94
N ASN A 3 3.06 8.32 -5.26
CA ASN A 3 3.51 8.46 -6.65
C ASN A 3 3.11 7.26 -7.51
N THR A 4 3.34 6.04 -7.01
CA THR A 4 2.98 4.77 -7.68
C THR A 4 1.49 4.69 -8.02
N MET A 5 0.62 4.98 -7.05
CA MET A 5 -0.83 4.96 -7.29
C MET A 5 -1.27 6.06 -8.23
N SER A 6 -0.62 7.21 -8.19
CA SER A 6 -0.92 8.31 -9.12
C SER A 6 -0.59 7.92 -10.56
N VAL A 7 0.56 7.27 -10.79
CA VAL A 7 0.93 6.75 -12.12
C VAL A 7 -0.02 5.64 -12.56
N ASN A 8 -0.30 4.66 -11.70
CA ASN A 8 -1.22 3.55 -12.01
C ASN A 8 -2.62 4.06 -12.41
N VAL A 9 -3.13 5.07 -11.70
CA VAL A 9 -4.40 5.73 -12.03
C VAL A 9 -4.36 6.39 -13.41
N ILE A 10 -3.25 7.05 -13.76
CA ILE A 10 -3.09 7.70 -15.07
C ILE A 10 -3.10 6.63 -16.18
N GLU A 11 -2.32 5.56 -16.02
CA GLU A 11 -2.24 4.45 -16.99
C GLU A 11 -3.60 3.77 -17.21
N ARG A 12 -4.43 3.67 -16.16
CA ARG A 12 -5.74 3.00 -16.20
C ARG A 12 -6.92 3.96 -16.39
N THR A 13 -6.67 5.20 -16.79
CA THR A 13 -7.74 6.20 -16.99
C THR A 13 -8.83 5.71 -17.95
N ARG A 14 -8.46 5.01 -19.03
CA ARG A 14 -9.42 4.47 -20.02
C ARG A 14 -10.30 3.38 -19.43
N GLU A 15 -9.75 2.48 -18.62
CA GLU A 15 -10.50 1.43 -17.92
C GLU A 15 -11.53 2.04 -16.95
N ILE A 16 -11.10 3.03 -16.16
CA ILE A 16 -11.96 3.75 -15.22
C ILE A 16 -13.08 4.49 -15.97
N GLY A 17 -12.75 5.10 -17.12
CA GLY A 17 -13.71 5.74 -18.02
C GLY A 17 -14.77 4.77 -18.54
N MET A 18 -14.37 3.56 -18.98
CA MET A 18 -15.30 2.52 -19.43
C MET A 18 -16.19 2.03 -18.29
N LEU A 19 -15.63 1.76 -17.10
CA LEU A 19 -16.41 1.36 -15.92
C LEU A 19 -17.46 2.40 -15.54
N ARG A 20 -17.11 3.69 -15.63
CA ARG A 20 -18.02 4.83 -15.39
C ARG A 20 -19.09 4.93 -16.48
N ALA A 21 -18.78 4.64 -17.75
CA ALA A 21 -19.73 4.64 -18.86
C ALA A 21 -20.78 3.53 -18.74
N VAL A 22 -20.42 2.38 -18.17
CA VAL A 22 -21.35 1.27 -17.86
C VAL A 22 -22.14 1.51 -16.56
N GLY A 23 -21.92 2.65 -15.89
CA GLY A 23 -22.73 3.09 -14.74
C GLY A 23 -22.06 2.97 -13.37
N SER A 24 -20.76 2.64 -13.28
CA SER A 24 -20.06 2.60 -11.99
C SER A 24 -20.10 3.97 -11.30
N THR A 25 -20.27 3.99 -9.98
CA THR A 25 -20.29 5.21 -9.17
C THR A 25 -18.88 5.67 -8.78
N ARG A 26 -18.70 6.96 -8.46
CA ARG A 26 -17.43 7.49 -7.95
C ARG A 26 -16.98 6.77 -6.67
N ALA A 27 -17.93 6.36 -5.82
CA ALA A 27 -17.65 5.61 -4.60
C ALA A 27 -17.08 4.21 -4.88
N GLN A 28 -17.57 3.52 -5.91
CA GLN A 28 -17.02 2.22 -6.33
C GLN A 28 -15.58 2.36 -6.82
N ILE A 29 -15.27 3.37 -7.65
CA ILE A 29 -13.89 3.61 -8.11
C ILE A 29 -12.95 3.92 -6.93
N ARG A 30 -13.39 4.75 -5.97
CA ARG A 30 -12.60 5.01 -4.75
C ARG A 30 -12.33 3.74 -3.95
N ARG A 31 -13.35 2.88 -3.78
CA ARG A 31 -13.20 1.62 -3.05
C ARG A 31 -12.19 0.68 -3.72
N ILE A 32 -12.18 0.60 -5.04
CA ILE A 32 -11.21 -0.21 -5.80
C ILE A 32 -9.79 0.25 -5.49
N ILE A 33 -9.51 1.56 -5.60
CA ILE A 33 -8.16 2.10 -5.38
C ILE A 33 -7.73 1.98 -3.92
N LEU A 34 -8.66 2.19 -2.98
CA LEU A 34 -8.40 1.96 -1.56
C LEU A 34 -8.08 0.49 -1.29
N ALA A 35 -8.80 -0.45 -1.91
CA ALA A 35 -8.55 -1.87 -1.77
C ALA A 35 -7.18 -2.26 -2.34
N GLU A 36 -6.81 -1.75 -3.52
CA GLU A 36 -5.47 -1.96 -4.10
C GLU A 36 -4.37 -1.44 -3.16
N SER A 37 -4.56 -0.26 -2.56
CA SER A 37 -3.59 0.30 -1.61
C SER A 37 -3.48 -0.53 -0.33
N LEU A 38 -4.61 -0.99 0.20
CA LEU A 38 -4.63 -1.86 1.37
C LEU A 38 -3.94 -3.19 1.09
N LEU A 39 -4.15 -3.78 -0.08
CA LEU A 39 -3.47 -5.01 -0.49
C LEU A 39 -1.96 -4.80 -0.58
N LEU A 40 -1.50 -3.74 -1.25
CA LEU A 40 -0.06 -3.44 -1.32
C LEU A 40 0.54 -3.15 0.06
N SER A 41 -0.21 -2.50 0.95
CA SER A 41 0.25 -2.16 2.30
C SER A 41 0.34 -3.40 3.18
N ALA A 42 -0.66 -4.29 3.07
CA ALA A 42 -0.66 -5.58 3.74
C ALA A 42 0.53 -6.43 3.26
N LEU A 43 0.72 -6.58 1.95
CA LEU A 43 1.86 -7.31 1.38
C LEU A 43 3.21 -6.71 1.79
N GLY A 44 3.34 -5.38 1.75
CA GLY A 44 4.54 -4.68 2.21
C GLY A 44 4.80 -4.88 3.70
N SER A 45 3.77 -4.91 4.53
CA SER A 45 3.91 -5.15 5.96
C SER A 45 4.34 -6.58 6.28
N VAL A 46 3.73 -7.57 5.62
CA VAL A 46 4.08 -8.99 5.79
C VAL A 46 5.53 -9.23 5.38
N THR A 47 5.92 -8.72 4.22
CA THR A 47 7.30 -8.85 3.73
C THR A 47 8.29 -8.08 4.60
N GLY A 48 7.98 -6.85 5.01
CA GLY A 48 8.80 -6.05 5.92
C GLY A 48 9.01 -6.72 7.29
N ILE A 49 7.96 -7.29 7.88
CA ILE A 49 8.04 -8.03 9.15
C ILE A 49 8.89 -9.28 8.99
N ALA A 50 8.66 -10.07 7.93
CA ALA A 50 9.43 -11.29 7.67
C ALA A 50 10.93 -10.98 7.51
N VAL A 51 11.27 -9.97 6.71
CA VAL A 51 12.66 -9.52 6.52
C VAL A 51 13.24 -8.96 7.82
N GLY A 52 12.50 -8.15 8.57
CA GLY A 52 12.95 -7.58 9.84
C GLY A 52 13.24 -8.64 10.90
N LEU A 53 12.39 -9.66 11.02
CA LEU A 53 12.59 -10.79 11.93
C LEU A 53 13.78 -11.66 11.51
N TYR A 54 13.95 -11.90 10.21
CA TYR A 54 15.10 -12.64 9.69
C TYR A 54 16.41 -11.90 9.97
N LEU A 55 16.45 -10.59 9.66
CA LEU A 55 17.65 -9.77 9.83
C LEU A 55 18.01 -9.59 11.31
N SER A 56 17.03 -9.36 12.19
CA SER A 56 17.26 -9.28 13.64
C SER A 56 17.80 -10.59 14.22
N SER A 57 17.28 -11.73 13.78
CA SER A 57 17.80 -13.05 14.18
C SER A 57 19.26 -13.24 13.77
N PHE A 58 19.64 -12.77 12.58
CA PHE A 58 21.02 -12.84 12.10
C PHE A 58 21.95 -11.92 12.90
N ILE A 59 21.53 -10.69 13.17
CA ILE A 59 22.29 -9.72 13.99
C ILE A 59 22.51 -10.24 15.41
N ILE A 60 21.48 -10.78 16.06
CA ILE A 60 21.58 -11.32 17.42
C ILE A 60 22.54 -12.51 17.46
N LYS A 61 22.53 -13.39 16.45
CA LYS A 61 23.51 -14.48 16.34
C LYS A 61 24.94 -13.96 16.20
N ALA A 62 25.15 -12.95 15.35
CA ALA A 62 26.46 -12.34 15.17
C ALA A 62 26.99 -11.67 16.45
N LEU A 63 26.12 -11.00 17.22
CA LEU A 63 26.49 -10.37 18.50
C LEU A 63 26.81 -11.40 19.58
N ASN A 64 26.04 -12.49 19.67
CA ASN A 64 26.33 -13.60 20.58
C ASN A 64 27.68 -14.26 20.30
N PHE A 65 28.05 -14.37 19.02
CA PHE A 65 29.37 -14.87 18.63
C PHE A 65 30.51 -13.97 19.14
N ASN A 66 30.26 -12.65 19.27
CA ASN A 66 31.21 -11.67 19.82
C ASN A 66 31.17 -11.56 21.36
N GLY A 67 30.50 -12.49 22.05
CA GLY A 67 30.46 -12.57 23.51
C GLY A 67 29.30 -11.82 24.18
N PHE A 68 28.44 -11.13 23.42
CA PHE A 68 27.25 -10.45 23.96
C PHE A 68 26.07 -11.42 24.08
N LYS A 69 25.68 -11.81 25.29
CA LYS A 69 24.53 -12.70 25.53
C LYS A 69 23.20 -11.96 25.36
N LEU A 70 22.73 -11.80 24.13
CA LEU A 70 21.43 -11.22 23.81
C LEU A 70 20.42 -12.33 23.51
N GLY A 71 19.31 -12.33 24.25
CA GLY A 71 18.16 -13.20 23.96
C GLY A 71 17.32 -12.64 22.80
N PHE A 72 16.80 -13.53 21.95
CA PHE A 72 15.83 -13.13 20.93
C PHE A 72 14.46 -12.96 21.58
N TYR A 73 13.94 -11.73 21.57
CA TYR A 73 12.58 -11.42 22.01
C TYR A 73 11.70 -11.18 20.79
N PHE A 74 10.58 -11.90 20.70
CA PHE A 74 9.62 -11.74 19.62
C PHE A 74 8.62 -10.60 19.95
N PRO A 75 8.70 -9.43 19.28
CA PRO A 75 7.97 -8.25 19.71
C PRO A 75 6.55 -8.24 19.11
N VAL A 76 5.63 -9.02 19.70
CA VAL A 76 4.23 -9.11 19.22
C VAL A 76 3.57 -7.74 19.15
N SER A 77 3.75 -6.91 20.17
CA SER A 77 3.20 -5.54 20.22
C SER A 77 3.75 -4.66 19.10
N GLY A 78 5.05 -4.76 18.81
CA GLY A 78 5.71 -4.04 17.72
C GLY A 78 5.21 -4.48 16.34
N ILE A 79 4.97 -5.77 16.15
CA ILE A 79 4.41 -6.33 14.91
C ILE A 79 3.00 -5.80 14.68
N VAL A 80 2.12 -5.89 15.68
CA VAL A 80 0.74 -5.38 15.59
C VAL A 80 0.74 -3.88 15.29
N PHE A 81 1.60 -3.11 15.96
CA PHE A 81 1.75 -1.68 15.72
C PHE A 81 2.24 -1.38 14.29
N ALA A 82 3.23 -2.12 13.80
CA ALA A 82 3.74 -1.97 12.44
C ALA A 82 2.68 -2.26 11.38
N ILE A 83 1.87 -3.31 11.55
CA ILE A 83 0.74 -3.62 10.66
C ILE A 83 -0.30 -2.50 10.70
N PHE A 84 -0.64 -2.01 11.89
CA PHE A 84 -1.60 -0.92 12.02
C PHE A 84 -1.11 0.34 11.30
N VAL A 85 0.13 0.75 11.54
CA VAL A 85 0.73 1.93 10.92
C VAL A 85 0.84 1.78 9.41
N SER A 86 1.25 0.61 8.90
CA SER A 86 1.37 0.38 7.45
C SER A 86 0.02 0.51 6.75
N LEU A 87 -1.05 -0.05 7.31
CA LEU A 87 -2.40 0.06 6.77
C LEU A 87 -2.91 1.50 6.79
N VAL A 88 -2.70 2.23 7.90
CA VAL A 88 -3.07 3.65 8.00
C VAL A 88 -2.35 4.48 6.95
N ILE A 89 -1.03 4.30 6.80
CA ILE A 89 -0.25 4.99 5.78
C ILE A 89 -0.75 4.63 4.37
N GLY A 90 -1.06 3.36 4.12
CA GLY A 90 -1.65 2.89 2.86
C GLY A 90 -2.94 3.60 2.49
N VAL A 91 -3.85 3.75 3.45
CA VAL A 91 -5.09 4.50 3.27
C VAL A 91 -4.79 5.96 2.99
N LEU A 92 -4.00 6.63 3.85
CA LEU A 92 -3.69 8.05 3.71
C LEU A 92 -3.01 8.37 2.37
N ALA A 93 -2.07 7.54 1.95
CA ALA A 93 -1.36 7.68 0.68
C ALA A 93 -2.27 7.52 -0.55
N SER A 94 -3.36 6.76 -0.44
CA SER A 94 -4.26 6.50 -1.55
C SER A 94 -5.46 7.46 -1.62
N LEU A 95 -5.69 8.29 -0.60
CA LEU A 95 -6.82 9.24 -0.59
C LEU A 95 -6.77 10.22 -1.77
N THR A 96 -5.62 10.82 -2.03
CA THR A 96 -5.43 11.79 -3.13
C THR A 96 -5.60 11.14 -4.52
N PRO A 97 -4.90 10.04 -4.87
CA PRO A 97 -5.09 9.38 -6.15
C PRO A 97 -6.49 8.77 -6.30
N ALA A 98 -7.10 8.22 -5.24
CA ALA A 98 -8.47 7.72 -5.29
C ALA A 98 -9.49 8.82 -5.59
N ARG A 99 -9.30 10.01 -5.00
CA ARG A 99 -10.12 11.19 -5.32
C ARG A 99 -9.91 11.63 -6.76
N LYS A 100 -8.66 11.67 -7.24
CA LYS A 100 -8.32 12.03 -8.62
C LYS A 100 -9.01 11.08 -9.60
N ALA A 101 -8.76 9.78 -9.50
CA ALA A 101 -9.37 8.74 -10.34
C ALA A 101 -10.90 8.78 -10.39
N ALA A 102 -11.56 9.00 -9.25
CA ALA A 102 -13.02 9.04 -9.19
C ALA A 102 -13.61 10.33 -9.80
N ASN A 103 -12.81 11.38 -9.91
CA ASN A 103 -13.18 12.65 -10.51
C ASN A 103 -12.73 12.78 -11.98
N THR A 104 -11.75 11.98 -12.41
CA THR A 104 -11.38 11.83 -13.83
C THR A 104 -12.57 11.21 -14.56
N ALA A 105 -13.46 12.05 -15.10
CA ALA A 105 -14.70 11.64 -15.74
C ALA A 105 -14.69 12.05 -17.22
N ILE A 106 -14.64 11.03 -18.09
CA ILE A 106 -15.11 10.92 -19.49
C ILE A 106 -14.64 12.00 -20.49
N VAL A 107 -14.78 13.29 -20.16
CA VAL A 107 -14.44 14.42 -21.05
C VAL A 107 -12.93 14.51 -21.27
N GLU A 108 -12.10 14.22 -20.28
CA GLU A 108 -10.63 14.16 -20.44
C GLU A 108 -10.17 12.92 -21.23
N ALA A 109 -10.94 11.82 -21.18
CA ALA A 109 -10.68 10.62 -21.96
C ALA A 109 -11.03 10.77 -23.44
N LEU A 110 -11.84 11.78 -23.80
CA LEU A 110 -12.21 12.14 -25.17
C LEU A 110 -11.48 13.40 -25.70
N ARG A 111 -10.92 14.23 -24.81
CA ARG A 111 -10.27 15.51 -25.14
C ARG A 111 -8.75 15.41 -25.30
N TYR A 112 -8.21 14.19 -25.37
CA TYR A 112 -6.82 13.93 -25.75
C TYR A 112 -6.66 13.70 -27.28
N GLU A 113 -7.57 14.26 -28.07
CA GLU A 113 -7.38 14.61 -29.49
C GLU A 113 -7.29 16.13 -29.65
#